data_AF-A0A3D3JDJ1-F1
#
_entry.id   AF-A0A3D3JDJ1-F1
#
_cell.length_a   1.000
_cell.length_b   1.000
_cell.length_c   1.000
_cell.angle_alpha   90.00
_cell.angle_beta   90.00
_cell.angle_gamma   90.00
#
_symmetry.space_group_name_H-M   'P 1'
#
loop_
_entity.id
_entity.type
_entity.pdbx_description
1 polymer ?
#
loop_
_entity_poly.entity_id
_entity_poly.type
_entity_poly.pdbx_seq_one_letter_code
_entity_poly.pdbx_strand_id
1 'polypeptide(L)'
;TGGVTLAQDASHITLFDVIATVDDTSLFTDCLLGLPGCGNERHCPMHAAWAVERTRLRQMFESTTISDLAGRVSRDGFRISFS
;
A
#
# COMPACT_ATOMS: atom_id res chain seq x y z
N THR A 1 17.11 26.29 14.61
CA THR A 1 17.20 24.91 14.09
C THR A 1 15.83 24.53 13.56
N GLY A 2 15.75 23.85 12.42
CA GLY A 2 14.49 23.44 11.79
C GLY A 2 14.43 21.93 11.62
N GLY A 3 13.22 21.38 11.48
CA GLY A 3 12.96 19.96 11.29
C GLY A 3 11.50 19.72 10.95
N VAL A 4 11.19 18.51 10.51
CA VAL A 4 9.81 18.04 10.28
C VAL A 4 9.47 16.98 11.30
N THR A 5 8.19 16.92 11.66
CA THR A 5 7.61 15.88 12.52
C THR A 5 6.34 15.37 11.88
N LEU A 6 5.92 14.16 12.25
CA LEU A 6 4.58 13.68 11.90
C LEU A 6 3.54 14.59 12.56
N ALA A 7 2.50 14.93 11.80
CA ALA A 7 1.38 15.74 12.27
C ALA A 7 0.43 14.98 13.21
N GLN A 8 0.49 13.64 13.18
CA GLN A 8 -0.28 12.74 14.03
C GLN A 8 0.59 11.55 14.44
N ASP A 9 0.08 10.74 15.38
CA ASP A 9 0.78 9.54 15.84
C ASP A 9 1.01 8.53 14.71
N ALA A 10 2.20 7.92 14.67
CA ALA A 10 2.58 6.96 13.64
C ALA A 10 1.72 5.68 13.63
N SER A 11 1.05 5.36 14.74
CA SER A 11 0.09 4.26 14.84
C SER A 11 -1.27 4.56 14.19
N HIS A 12 -1.52 5.81 13.82
CA HIS A 12 -2.72 6.23 13.10
C HIS A 12 -2.47 6.50 11.60
N ILE A 13 -1.25 6.28 11.12
CA ILE A 13 -0.90 6.47 9.71
C ILE A 13 -0.62 5.09 9.12
N THR A 14 -1.43 4.68 8.15
CA THR A 14 -1.24 3.41 7.44
C THR A 14 -0.28 3.59 6.26
N LEU A 15 0.30 2.49 5.77
CA LEU A 15 1.07 2.54 4.51
C LEU A 15 0.18 2.93 3.33
N PHE A 16 -1.10 2.56 3.36
CA PHE A 16 -2.07 3.01 2.37
C PHE A 16 -2.21 4.55 2.37
N ASP A 17 -2.30 5.20 3.55
CA ASP A 17 -2.42 6.65 3.64
C ASP A 17 -1.22 7.37 3.03
N VAL A 18 -0.01 6.82 3.24
CA VAL A 18 1.21 7.36 2.63
C VAL A 18 1.15 7.24 1.11
N ILE A 19 0.79 6.07 0.57
CA ILE A 19 0.68 5.88 -0.88
C ILE A 19 -0.38 6.82 -1.46
N ALA A 20 -1.58 6.86 -0.88
CA ALA A 20 -2.66 7.72 -1.36
C ALA A 20 -2.33 9.22 -1.33
N THR A 21 -1.32 9.63 -0.56
CA THR A 21 -0.84 11.02 -0.47
C THR A 21 0.31 11.31 -1.44
N VAL A 22 1.16 10.31 -1.73
CA VAL A 22 2.39 10.50 -2.51
C VAL A 22 2.23 10.06 -3.98
N ASP A 23 1.40 9.06 -4.24
CA ASP A 23 1.19 8.41 -5.53
C ASP A 23 -0.31 8.11 -5.72
N ASP A 24 -0.68 7.39 -6.78
CA ASP A 24 -2.05 6.94 -7.00
C ASP A 24 -2.40 5.63 -6.26
N THR A 25 -3.69 5.27 -6.29
CA THR A 25 -4.24 4.05 -5.66
C THR A 25 -4.73 3.02 -6.68
N SER A 26 -4.29 3.13 -7.94
CA SER A 26 -4.67 2.25 -9.06
C SER A 26 -4.32 0.79 -8.76
N LEU A 27 -3.18 0.52 -8.11
CA LEU A 27 -2.79 -0.84 -7.72
C LEU A 27 -3.87 -1.58 -6.93
N PHE A 28 -4.67 -0.85 -6.15
CA PHE A 28 -5.73 -1.40 -5.29
C PHE A 28 -7.11 -1.45 -5.96
N THR A 29 -7.25 -0.88 -7.16
CA THR A 29 -8.55 -0.72 -7.85
C THR A 29 -8.56 -1.23 -9.29
N ASP A 30 -7.42 -1.26 -9.97
CA ASP A 30 -7.30 -1.54 -11.40
C ASP A 30 -6.95 -3.00 -11.72
N CYS A 31 -6.97 -3.32 -13.02
CA CYS A 31 -6.53 -4.60 -13.56
C CYS A 31 -5.01 -4.71 -13.53
N LEU A 32 -4.46 -5.85 -13.09
CA LEU A 32 -3.02 -6.12 -13.17
C LEU A 32 -2.46 -5.99 -14.59
N LEU A 33 -3.28 -6.28 -15.62
CA LEU A 33 -2.90 -6.21 -17.03
C LEU A 33 -3.17 -4.84 -17.67
N GLY A 34 -3.66 -3.86 -16.92
CA GLY A 34 -4.04 -2.55 -17.45
C GLY A 34 -5.25 -2.57 -18.39
N LEU A 35 -6.01 -3.68 -18.44
CA LEU A 35 -7.21 -3.77 -19.25
C LEU A 35 -8.37 -2.97 -18.62
N PRO A 36 -9.15 -2.23 -19.43
CA PRO A 36 -10.31 -1.51 -18.93
C PRO A 36 -11.38 -2.48 -18.45
N GLY A 37 -12.15 -2.08 -17.43
CA GLY A 37 -13.31 -2.85 -16.96
C GLY A 37 -13.00 -3.95 -15.95
N CYS A 38 -11.94 -3.83 -15.15
CA CYS A 38 -11.77 -4.70 -13.98
C CYS A 38 -12.95 -4.52 -13.01
N GLY A 39 -13.91 -5.44 -13.03
CA GLY A 39 -15.16 -5.37 -12.27
C GLY A 39 -16.43 -5.19 -13.11
N ASN A 40 -16.30 -5.13 -14.44
CA ASN A 40 -17.43 -5.11 -15.39
C ASN A 40 -17.66 -6.50 -16.01
N GLU A 41 -18.86 -6.74 -16.53
CA GLU A 41 -19.38 -8.04 -17.03
C GLU A 41 -18.46 -8.83 -17.99
N ARG A 42 -17.45 -8.19 -18.61
CA ARG A 42 -16.41 -8.86 -19.42
C ARG A 42 -15.07 -8.85 -18.70
N HIS A 43 -14.91 -9.82 -17.82
CA HIS A 43 -13.70 -10.02 -17.04
C HIS A 43 -12.56 -10.61 -17.88
N CYS A 44 -11.32 -10.15 -17.64
CA CYS A 44 -10.14 -10.81 -18.19
C CYS A 44 -9.95 -12.19 -17.54
N PRO A 45 -9.21 -13.13 -18.18
CA PRO A 45 -9.00 -14.48 -17.65
C PRO A 45 -8.39 -14.52 -16.24
N MET A 46 -7.65 -13.47 -15.85
CA MET A 46 -7.04 -13.34 -14.54
C MET A 46 -7.94 -12.66 -13.49
N HIS A 47 -9.10 -12.13 -13.86
CA HIS A 47 -9.88 -11.21 -13.01
C HIS A 47 -10.20 -11.80 -11.64
N ALA A 48 -10.69 -13.03 -11.58
CA ALA A 48 -11.08 -13.66 -10.32
C ALA A 48 -9.88 -13.83 -9.37
N ALA A 49 -8.76 -14.34 -9.88
CA ALA A 49 -7.54 -14.49 -9.10
C ALA A 49 -6.97 -13.12 -8.68
N TRP A 50 -6.94 -12.17 -9.61
CA TRP A 50 -6.43 -10.83 -9.33
C TRP A 50 -7.29 -10.07 -8.32
N ALA A 51 -8.61 -10.16 -8.39
CA ALA A 51 -9.50 -9.51 -7.42
C ALA A 51 -9.22 -9.96 -5.99
N VAL A 52 -8.95 -11.25 -5.79
CA VAL A 52 -8.58 -11.81 -4.49
C VAL A 52 -7.23 -11.24 -4.02
N GLU A 53 -6.20 -11.32 -4.84
CA GLU A 53 -4.86 -10.85 -4.44
C GLU A 53 -4.81 -9.33 -4.26
N ARG A 54 -5.51 -8.57 -5.11
CA ARG A 54 -5.66 -7.12 -4.97
C ARG A 54 -6.33 -6.74 -3.66
N THR A 55 -7.36 -7.49 -3.25
CA THR A 55 -8.02 -7.27 -1.96
C THR A 55 -7.07 -7.55 -0.80
N ARG A 56 -6.29 -8.63 -0.87
CA ARG A 56 -5.28 -8.95 0.16
C ARG A 56 -4.15 -7.92 0.22
N LEU A 57 -3.67 -7.46 -0.93
CA LEU A 57 -2.70 -6.37 -1.03
C LEU A 57 -3.25 -5.12 -0.36
N ARG A 58 -4.46 -4.69 -0.74
CA ARG A 58 -5.11 -3.54 -0.13
C ARG A 58 -5.18 -3.66 1.40
N GLN A 59 -5.68 -4.79 1.89
CA GLN A 59 -5.77 -5.06 3.33
C GLN A 59 -4.41 -4.97 4.03
N MET A 60 -3.36 -5.54 3.43
CA MET A 60 -2.00 -5.49 4.00
C MET A 60 -1.51 -4.05 4.17
N PHE A 61 -1.79 -3.16 3.22
CA PHE A 61 -1.36 -1.76 3.28
C PHE A 61 -2.25 -0.91 4.21
N GLU A 62 -3.56 -1.18 4.24
CA GLU A 62 -4.51 -0.53 5.16
C GLU A 62 -4.31 -0.99 6.62
N SER A 63 -3.78 -2.20 6.85
CA SER A 63 -3.58 -2.75 8.20
C SER A 63 -2.17 -2.56 8.75
N THR A 64 -1.23 -2.01 7.98
CA THR A 64 0.16 -1.80 8.43
C THR A 64 0.39 -0.33 8.69
N THR A 65 0.68 0.03 9.94
CA THR A 65 0.97 1.41 10.31
C THR A 65 2.45 1.76 10.13
N ILE A 66 2.77 3.06 10.11
CA ILE A 66 4.15 3.53 10.12
C ILE A 66 4.87 3.11 11.39
N SER A 67 4.17 3.08 12.53
CA SER A 67 4.71 2.55 13.78
C SER A 67 5.08 1.05 13.66
N ASP A 68 4.20 0.23 13.08
CA ASP A 68 4.46 -1.20 12.86
C ASP A 68 5.69 -1.41 11.98
N LEU A 69 5.78 -0.66 10.88
CA LEU A 69 6.89 -0.79 9.95
C LEU A 69 8.20 -0.35 10.60
N ALA A 70 8.23 0.77 11.31
CA ALA A 70 9.41 1.25 12.03
C ALA A 70 9.88 0.24 13.09
N GLY A 71 8.95 -0.40 13.80
CA GLY A 71 9.26 -1.47 14.75
C GLY A 71 9.90 -2.69 14.08
N ARG A 72 9.38 -3.10 12.91
CA ARG A 72 9.95 -4.22 12.13
C ARG A 72 11.35 -3.91 11.63
N VAL A 73 11.54 -2.75 11.01
CA VAL A 73 12.85 -2.29 10.51
C VAL A 73 13.90 -2.29 11.61
N SER A 74 13.55 -1.77 12.79
CA SER A 74 14.46 -1.69 13.94
C SER A 74 14.82 -3.08 14.49
N ARG A 75 13.85 -3.99 14.58
CA ARG A 75 14.06 -5.34 15.09
C ARG A 75 14.86 -6.22 14.14
N ASP A 76 14.56 -6.13 12.85
CA ASP A 76 15.11 -7.02 11.83
C ASP A 76 16.43 -6.48 11.24
N GLY A 77 16.89 -5.31 11.72
CA GLY A 77 18.18 -4.73 11.34
C GLY A 77 18.24 -4.19 9.91
N PHE A 78 17.08 -4.01 9.26
CA PHE A 78 17.04 -3.44 7.91
C PHE A 78 17.47 -1.98 7.94
N ARG A 79 18.40 -1.61 7.06
CA ARG A 79 18.72 -0.21 6.79
C ARG A 79 18.36 0.09 5.35
N ILE A 80 17.43 1.02 5.15
CA ILE A 80 17.06 1.48 3.81
C ILE A 80 18.17 2.45 3.35
N SER A 81 19.23 1.90 2.75
CA SER A 81 20.24 2.68 2.05
C SER A 81 19.85 2.78 0.58
N PHE A 82 19.53 3.99 0.12
CA PHE A 82 19.48 4.28 -1.30
C PHE A 82 20.93 4.28 -1.81
N SER A 83 21.23 3.42 -2.79
CA SER A 83 22.49 3.47 -3.55
C SER A 83 22.40 4.52 -4.65
#